data_AF-A0A3P6P4C0-F1
#
_entry.id   AF-A0A3P6P4C0-F1
#
_cell.length_a   1.000
_cell.length_b   1.000
_cell.length_c   1.000
_cell.angle_alpha   90.00
_cell.angle_beta   90.00
_cell.angle_gamma   90.00
#
_symmetry.space_group_name_H-M   'P 1'
#
loop_
_entity.id
_entity.type
_entity.pdbx_description
1 polymer ?
#
loop_
_entity_poly.entity_id
_entity_poly.type
_entity_poly.pdbx_seq_one_letter_code
_entity_poly.pdbx_strand_id
1 'polypeptide(L)'
;MNRERSKFVDTFEAVFFDDREGAWFDLNIRTGDRDDDAYPSLAVPLFTECYSTLNNHMMVDVLETLQRKGLLQFPGGVPTR
;
A
#
# COMPACT_ATOMS: atom_id res chain seq x y z
N MET A 1 1.07 9.62 21.02
CA MET A 1 1.36 8.51 20.09
C MET A 1 2.74 7.95 20.43
N ASN A 2 2.96 6.63 20.39
CA ASN A 2 4.29 6.05 20.63
C ASN A 2 5.28 6.56 19.56
N ARG A 3 6.40 7.17 19.97
CA ARG A 3 7.38 7.79 19.06
C ARG A 3 7.95 6.78 18.06
N GLU A 4 8.17 5.54 18.49
CA GLU A 4 8.67 4.47 17.62
C GLU A 4 7.63 4.10 16.55
N ARG A 5 6.33 4.08 16.91
CA ARG A 5 5.25 3.87 15.93
C ARG A 5 5.22 4.97 14.90
N SER A 6 5.28 6.24 15.30
CA SER A 6 5.29 7.38 14.36
C SER A 6 6.46 7.25 13.38
N LYS A 7 7.67 7.03 13.91
CA LYS A 7 8.87 6.88 13.08
C LYS A 7 8.74 5.71 12.10
N PHE A 8 8.16 4.60 12.53
CA PHE A 8 7.92 3.45 11.67
C PHE A 8 6.94 3.80 10.54
N VAL A 9 5.78 4.38 10.86
CA VAL A 9 4.76 4.76 9.87
C VAL A 9 5.34 5.73 8.84
N ASP A 10 6.04 6.78 9.30
CA ASP A 10 6.63 7.79 8.41
C ASP A 10 7.68 7.16 7.47
N THR A 11 8.52 6.25 8.00
CA THR A 11 9.54 5.57 7.19
C THR A 11 8.91 4.58 6.22
N PHE A 12 7.91 3.82 6.67
CA PHE A 12 7.23 2.81 5.87
C PHE A 12 6.50 3.46 4.69
N GLU A 13 5.78 4.55 4.92
CA GLU A 13 5.12 5.33 3.87
C GLU A 13 6.15 5.86 2.85
N ALA A 14 7.22 6.52 3.32
CA ALA A 14 8.25 7.09 2.45
C ALA A 14 9.01 6.05 1.58
N VAL A 15 9.14 4.82 2.07
CA VAL A 15 9.87 3.76 1.36
C VAL A 15 8.96 3.03 0.37
N PHE A 16 7.78 2.60 0.81
CA PHE A 16 6.97 1.64 0.05
C PHE A 16 5.83 2.28 -0.73
N PHE A 17 5.34 3.46 -0.34
CA PHE A 17 4.27 4.13 -1.05
C PHE A 17 4.79 4.74 -2.36
N ASP A 18 4.08 4.49 -3.46
CA ASP A 18 4.31 5.13 -4.73
C ASP A 18 3.20 6.15 -4.99
N ASP A 19 3.53 7.44 -4.95
CA ASP A 19 2.55 8.53 -5.14
C ASP A 19 1.95 8.56 -6.55
N ARG A 20 2.58 7.93 -7.54
CA ARG A 20 2.09 7.91 -8.93
C ARG A 20 1.08 6.80 -9.13
N GLU A 21 1.37 5.63 -8.57
CA GLU A 21 0.44 4.50 -8.62
C GLU A 21 -0.67 4.62 -7.57
N GLY A 22 -0.37 5.18 -6.39
CA GLY A 22 -1.34 5.34 -5.31
C GLY A 22 -1.46 4.12 -4.40
N ALA A 23 -0.38 3.36 -4.18
CA ALA A 23 -0.37 2.21 -3.28
C ALA A 23 1.03 1.89 -2.73
N TRP A 24 1.10 0.99 -1.76
CA TRP A 24 2.37 0.45 -1.25
C TRP A 24 2.81 -0.76 -2.04
N PHE A 25 4.05 -0.76 -2.53
CA PHE A 25 4.62 -1.86 -3.30
C PHE A 25 5.86 -2.44 -2.62
N ASP A 26 6.19 -3.68 -2.94
CA ASP A 26 7.40 -4.31 -2.44
C ASP A 26 8.64 -3.64 -3.06
N LEU A 27 9.68 -3.43 -2.25
CA LEU A 27 10.93 -2.80 -2.71
C LEU A 27 11.99 -3.86 -2.98
N ASN A 28 12.52 -3.88 -4.20
CA ASN A 28 13.72 -4.64 -4.51
C ASN A 28 14.96 -3.89 -4.00
N ILE A 29 15.53 -4.33 -2.88
CA ILE A 29 16.71 -3.69 -2.27
C ILE A 29 17.98 -3.71 -3.14
N ARG A 30 18.04 -4.56 -4.19
CA ARG A 30 19.20 -4.62 -5.08
C ARG A 30 19.15 -3.56 -6.17
N THR A 31 17.96 -3.29 -6.72
CA THR A 31 17.78 -2.32 -7.80
C THR A 31 17.27 -0.97 -7.30
N GLY A 32 16.60 -0.95 -6.15
CA GLY A 32 15.88 0.20 -5.62
C GLY A 32 14.49 0.40 -6.25
N ASP A 33 14.07 -0.50 -7.13
CA ASP A 33 12.78 -0.41 -7.80
C ASP A 33 11.68 -1.00 -6.95
N ARG A 34 10.47 -0.44 -7.09
CA ARG A 34 9.24 -1.02 -6.57
C ARG A 34 8.70 -2.04 -7.57
N ASP A 35 8.33 -3.21 -7.09
CA ASP A 35 7.66 -4.25 -7.85
C ASP A 35 6.18 -3.85 -8.02
N ASP A 36 5.74 -3.58 -9.25
CA ASP A 36 4.39 -3.08 -9.53
C ASP A 36 3.34 -4.20 -9.71
N ASP A 37 3.72 -5.45 -9.44
CA ASP A 37 2.81 -6.58 -9.48
C ASP A 37 1.61 -6.42 -8.53
N ALA A 38 0.48 -7.01 -8.93
CA ALA A 38 -0.78 -6.92 -8.22
C ALA A 38 -0.88 -7.97 -7.10
N TYR A 39 -0.59 -7.57 -5.85
CA TYR A 39 -0.75 -8.43 -4.68
C TYR A 39 -1.74 -7.85 -3.66
N PRO A 40 -2.42 -8.68 -2.84
CA PRO A 40 -3.26 -8.17 -1.75
C PRO A 40 -2.48 -7.41 -0.67
N SER A 41 -1.16 -7.61 -0.60
CA SER A 41 -0.26 -6.91 0.32
C SER A 41 -0.32 -5.39 0.16
N LEU A 42 -0.67 -4.89 -1.04
CA LEU A 42 -0.87 -3.45 -1.31
C LEU A 42 -1.83 -2.78 -0.33
N ALA A 43 -2.80 -3.53 0.23
CA ALA A 43 -3.82 -3.01 1.14
C ALA A 43 -3.52 -3.27 2.64
N VAL A 44 -2.47 -4.02 2.97
CA VAL A 44 -2.11 -4.35 4.36
C VAL A 44 -1.87 -3.11 5.23
N PRO A 45 -1.24 -2.02 4.73
CA PRO A 45 -1.07 -0.80 5.51
C PRO A 45 -2.39 -0.15 5.89
N LEU A 46 -3.45 -0.26 5.06
CA LEU A 46 -4.80 0.16 5.41
C LEU A 46 -5.38 -0.69 6.54
N PHE A 47 -5.32 -2.02 6.40
CA PHE A 47 -5.84 -2.96 7.40
C PHE A 47 -5.18 -2.79 8.78
N THR A 48 -3.89 -2.48 8.80
CA THR A 48 -3.09 -2.33 10.02
C THR A 48 -3.08 -0.90 10.58
N GLU A 49 -3.77 0.04 9.91
CA GLU A 49 -3.72 1.47 10.24
C GLU A 49 -2.28 2.02 10.31
N CYS A 50 -1.41 1.50 9.44
CA CYS A 50 0.00 1.88 9.32
C CYS A 50 0.21 2.93 8.23
N TYR A 51 -0.53 4.03 8.33
CA TYR A 51 -0.45 5.18 7.44
C TYR A 51 -0.76 6.47 8.20
N SER A 52 -0.42 7.61 7.61
CA SER A 52 -0.79 8.90 8.18
C SER A 52 -2.31 9.11 8.15
N THR A 53 -2.95 9.18 9.33
CA THR A 53 -4.40 9.42 9.46
C THR A 53 -4.85 10.78 8.95
N LEU A 54 -3.92 11.69 8.68
CA LEU A 54 -4.20 12.99 8.07
C LEU A 54 -4.37 12.88 6.54
N ASN A 55 -3.98 11.75 5.95
CA ASN A 55 -3.99 11.56 4.50
C ASN A 55 -5.13 10.65 4.06
N ASN A 56 -6.37 11.12 4.27
CA ASN A 56 -7.58 10.37 3.90
C ASN A 56 -7.66 10.01 2.42
N HIS A 57 -6.97 10.75 1.53
CA HIS A 57 -6.93 10.47 0.10
C HIS A 57 -6.21 9.15 -0.23
N MET A 58 -5.20 8.76 0.55
CA MET A 58 -4.46 7.51 0.33
C MET A 58 -5.36 6.27 0.34
N MET A 59 -6.42 6.27 1.16
CA MET A 59 -7.38 5.16 1.17
C MET A 59 -8.13 5.03 -0.16
N VAL A 60 -8.46 6.17 -0.78
CA VAL A 60 -9.13 6.23 -2.08
C VAL A 60 -8.16 5.77 -3.17
N ASP A 61 -6.93 6.28 -3.16
CA ASP A 61 -5.89 5.93 -4.14
C ASP A 61 -5.60 4.42 -4.16
N VAL A 62 -5.51 3.81 -2.98
CA VAL A 62 -5.28 2.36 -2.85
C VAL A 62 -6.48 1.57 -3.36
N LEU A 63 -7.70 2.00 -3.04
CA LEU A 63 -8.92 1.37 -3.55
C LEU A 63 -8.98 1.42 -5.08
N GLU A 64 -8.67 2.58 -5.67
CA GLU A 64 -8.61 2.75 -7.12
C GLU A 64 -7.51 1.88 -7.74
N THR A 65 -6.36 1.74 -7.08
CA THR A 65 -5.28 0.86 -7.51
C THR A 65 -5.70 -0.60 -7.50
N LEU A 66 -6.34 -1.09 -6.44
CA LEU A 66 -6.87 -2.45 -6.35
C LEU A 66 -7.89 -2.73 -7.45
N GLN A 67 -8.75 -1.76 -7.78
CA GLN A 67 -9.71 -1.86 -8.88
C GLN A 67 -9.01 -1.91 -10.24
N ARG A 68 -8.07 -1.00 -10.50
CA ARG A 68 -7.29 -0.90 -11.75
C ARG A 68 -6.44 -2.14 -11.99
N LYS A 69 -5.83 -2.69 -10.94
CA LYS A 69 -5.04 -3.94 -10.97
C LYS A 69 -5.92 -5.20 -10.96
N GLY A 70 -7.25 -5.07 -10.90
CA GLY A 70 -8.21 -6.17 -11.05
C GLY A 70 -8.47 -7.02 -9.81
N LEU A 71 -7.85 -6.70 -8.66
CA LEU A 71 -7.90 -7.51 -7.44
C LEU A 71 -9.30 -7.58 -6.80
N LEU A 72 -10.21 -6.67 -7.16
CA LEU A 72 -11.58 -6.63 -6.63
C LEU A 72 -12.64 -7.28 -7.54
N GLN A 73 -12.23 -7.85 -8.68
CA GLN A 73 -13.17 -8.40 -9.67
C GLN A 73 -13.58 -9.86 -9.39
N PHE A 74 -13.12 -10.42 -8.28
CA PHE A 74 -13.30 -11.81 -7.92
C PHE A 74 -14.51 -11.95 -6.98
N PRO A 75 -15.61 -12.63 -7.42
CA PRO A 75 -16.82 -12.75 -6.60
C PRO A 75 -16.61 -13.46 -5.26
N GLY A 76 -15.57 -14.29 -5.17
CA GLY A 76 -15.16 -14.99 -3.95
C GLY A 76 -14.28 -14.19 -2.99
N GLY A 77 -14.00 -12.92 -3.30
CA GLY A 77 -13.08 -12.06 -2.55
C GLY A 77 -11.69 -11.94 -3.20
N VAL A 78 -10.80 -11.20 -2.55
CA VAL A 78 -9.48 -10.85 -3.10
C VAL A 78 -8.60 -12.10 -3.24
N PRO A 79 -8.05 -12.38 -4.44
CA PRO A 79 -7.22 -13.56 -4.68
C PRO A 79 -5.83 -13.39 -4.10
N THR A 80 -5.15 -14.47 -3.74
CA THR A 80 -3.73 -14.42 -3.33
C THR A 80 -2.77 -14.55 -4.51
N ARG A 81 -3.28 -14.90 -5.70
CA ARG A 81 -2.63 -14.92 -7.02
C ARG A 81 -3.67 -14.83 -8.12
#